data_AF-A0A803TEL1-F1
#
_entry.id   AF-A0A803TEL1-F1
#
_cell.length_a   1.000
_cell.length_b   1.000
_cell.length_c   1.000
_cell.angle_alpha   90.00
_cell.angle_beta   90.00
_cell.angle_gamma   90.00
#
_symmetry.space_group_name_H-M   'P 1'
#
loop_
_entity.id
_entity.type
_entity.pdbx_description
1 polymer ?
#
loop_
_entity_poly.entity_id
_entity_poly.type
_entity_poly.pdbx_seq_one_letter_code
_entity_poly.pdbx_strand_id
1 'polypeptide(L)'
;LFRLEQVRDNARERALMDMMNGVLEIKKEDILKMEIPAPAFISKDEALWNEDEKKIYKEYEKKVKELNEEREKHRKILETELRKLQGSIQETTQAFDEIVNRLFDKKVNCEMVIYQEELKITNLLYSLLLDEELSARESGLYNYLDKKRKAKLISNEAVKTAKAEVEAFREAYDILIAEDRLMERGFRKEFSDLHTHQIDQLFKLYKRRPRAHKIKVHIDVANPYGDRPGSAKAFQDARAHLMKAIDEMDELENKPENVDLITWDRFCGVRRAKVESEQAIKQKALTLAEMQTFLQKQIEEDENIRKEIDHVFGELNLLREQKMKYQLDLMVQFLFKQGQVELESPILIPDYTDAILINRSIIEELNSVIRAQGERKVASMVESKDFRKGIFQLEWEHKKMQMQVEDLNQKARDIQKFNMNREVSVMEGTLNFLDKVHKKNVQQRAQVIKELEKHINQKDLANQKLSKELQEMLVTVSERRHIYEATDSDLLKQRIAKERYEDIVHRQQLVDLAKAQAQELSALQNEVERLRMRTFPAFFDVPMHVIIE
;
A
#
# COMPACT_ATOMS: atom_id res chain seq x y z
N LEU A 1 39.29 88.74 33.50
CA LEU A 1 39.77 88.90 32.11
C LEU A 1 38.61 88.58 31.17
N PHE A 2 38.02 89.65 30.61
CA PHE A 2 37.24 89.72 29.37
C PHE A 2 36.47 88.48 28.87
N ARG A 3 35.13 88.55 28.88
CA ARG A 3 34.37 88.98 27.67
C ARG A 3 32.90 89.24 27.99
N LEU A 4 32.54 90.52 27.86
CA LEU A 4 31.22 90.95 27.42
C LEU A 4 31.01 90.40 26.01
N GLU A 5 30.05 89.48 25.84
CA GLU A 5 29.50 89.16 24.53
C GLU A 5 27.98 89.14 24.63
N GLN A 6 27.42 90.31 24.31
CA GLN A 6 26.15 90.51 23.63
C GLN A 6 24.93 89.72 24.14
N VAL A 7 24.22 90.34 25.07
CA VAL A 7 22.75 90.41 24.97
C VAL A 7 22.44 91.15 23.66
N ARG A 8 22.49 90.45 22.52
CA ARG A 8 21.62 90.80 21.40
C ARG A 8 20.30 90.18 21.75
N ASP A 9 19.45 91.02 22.31
CA ASP A 9 18.04 90.75 22.52
C ASP A 9 17.43 90.45 21.15
N ASN A 10 17.46 89.17 20.74
CA ASN A 10 17.23 88.74 19.37
C ASN A 10 15.72 88.81 19.11
N ALA A 11 15.24 90.01 18.77
CA ALA A 11 13.81 90.32 18.62
C ALA A 11 13.11 89.35 17.66
N ARG A 12 13.85 88.80 16.70
CA ARG A 12 13.37 87.79 15.75
C ARG A 12 13.07 86.44 16.40
N GLU A 13 13.92 85.97 17.30
CA GLU A 13 13.71 84.70 18.03
C GLU A 13 12.61 84.85 19.08
N ARG A 14 12.53 86.01 19.74
CA ARG A 14 11.41 86.33 20.66
C ARG A 14 10.08 86.43 19.93
N ALA A 15 10.05 87.12 18.79
CA ALA A 15 8.84 87.19 17.96
C ALA A 15 8.46 85.82 17.40
N LEU A 16 9.42 84.95 17.06
CA LEU A 16 9.16 83.58 16.64
C LEU A 16 8.63 82.71 17.79
N MET A 17 9.14 82.90 19.01
CA MET A 17 8.61 82.24 20.21
C MET A 17 7.21 82.74 20.57
N ASP A 18 6.99 84.05 20.61
CA ASP A 18 5.71 84.66 21.00
C ASP A 18 4.62 84.47 19.95
N MET A 19 4.96 84.40 18.65
CA MET A 19 3.98 84.26 17.57
C MET A 19 3.81 82.82 17.06
N MET A 20 4.81 81.94 17.22
CA MET A 20 4.82 80.59 16.64
C MET A 20 5.48 79.51 17.52
N ASN A 21 5.66 79.77 18.83
CA ASN A 21 6.31 78.86 19.79
C ASN A 21 7.67 78.30 19.32
N GLY A 22 8.39 79.02 18.45
CA GLY A 22 9.74 78.66 18.01
C GLY A 22 9.84 77.70 16.82
N VAL A 23 8.74 77.36 16.12
CA VAL A 23 8.78 76.48 14.92
C VAL A 23 8.06 77.14 13.73
N LEU A 24 8.72 77.18 12.56
CA LEU A 24 8.21 77.85 11.35
C LEU A 24 7.04 77.11 10.66
N GLU A 25 6.98 75.77 10.78
CA GLU A 25 5.92 74.92 10.25
C GLU A 25 5.41 74.00 11.35
N ILE A 26 4.17 74.23 11.82
CA ILE A 26 3.55 73.40 12.86
C ILE A 26 3.03 72.13 12.18
N LYS A 27 3.71 70.99 12.38
CA LYS A 27 3.14 69.69 11.99
C LYS A 27 2.06 69.34 13.00
N LYS A 28 0.99 68.66 12.58
CA LYS A 28 -0.10 68.26 13.49
C LYS A 28 0.38 67.39 14.67
N GLU A 29 1.51 66.69 14.48
CA GLU A 29 2.21 65.91 15.52
C GLU A 29 2.84 66.79 16.61
N ASP A 30 3.16 68.05 16.32
CA ASP A 30 3.79 68.98 17.28
C ASP A 30 2.79 69.45 18.35
N ILE A 31 1.48 69.39 18.08
CA ILE A 31 0.39 69.66 19.03
C ILE A 31 0.46 68.69 20.23
N LEU A 32 0.92 67.45 20.00
CA LEU A 32 1.13 66.46 21.06
C LEU A 32 2.33 66.79 21.96
N LYS A 33 3.27 67.64 21.49
CA LYS A 33 4.50 68.02 22.19
C LYS A 33 4.47 69.43 22.77
N MET A 34 3.52 70.27 22.37
CA MET A 34 3.37 71.63 22.89
C MET A 34 3.09 71.65 24.39
N GLU A 35 3.89 72.34 25.20
CA GLU A 35 3.60 72.54 26.62
C GLU A 35 3.29 74.01 26.86
N ILE A 36 2.19 74.28 27.58
CA ILE A 36 1.86 75.65 27.99
C ILE A 36 2.55 75.88 29.33
N PRO A 37 3.54 76.80 29.40
CA PRO A 37 4.31 77.02 30.61
C PRO A 37 3.40 77.52 31.75
N ALA A 38 3.56 76.91 32.92
CA ALA A 38 2.81 77.29 34.11
C ALA A 38 3.17 78.73 34.54
N PRO A 39 2.18 79.60 34.78
CA PRO A 39 2.41 80.92 35.34
C PRO A 39 3.24 80.86 36.63
N ALA A 40 4.25 81.72 36.76
CA ALA A 40 5.25 81.69 37.84
C ALA A 40 4.67 81.86 39.26
N PHE A 41 3.44 82.36 39.39
CA PHE A 41 2.76 82.57 40.67
C PHE A 41 1.98 81.35 41.17
N ILE A 42 1.87 80.27 40.38
CA ILE A 42 1.24 78.99 40.80
C ILE A 42 1.94 78.36 42.01
N SER A 43 3.22 78.67 42.23
CA SER A 43 3.98 78.24 43.40
C SER A 43 3.55 78.95 44.71
N LYS A 44 2.73 80.01 44.63
CA LYS A 44 2.16 80.74 45.78
C LYS A 44 0.75 80.25 46.07
N ASP A 45 0.36 80.32 47.34
CA ASP A 45 -0.94 79.86 47.83
C ASP A 45 -2.13 80.60 47.17
N GLU A 46 -3.16 79.86 46.77
CA GLU A 46 -4.27 80.35 45.90
C GLU A 46 -5.07 81.49 46.54
N ALA A 47 -5.07 81.55 47.88
CA ALA A 47 -5.69 82.60 48.69
C ALA A 47 -4.99 83.97 48.56
N LEU A 48 -3.74 84.00 48.11
CA LEU A 48 -2.91 85.20 47.99
C LEU A 48 -2.89 85.78 46.57
N TRP A 49 -3.65 85.20 45.64
CA TRP A 49 -3.69 85.66 44.26
C TRP A 49 -4.52 86.93 44.12
N ASN A 50 -3.94 87.93 43.47
CA ASN A 50 -4.65 89.16 43.09
C ASN A 50 -5.68 88.86 41.99
N GLU A 51 -6.67 89.75 41.78
CA GLU A 51 -7.73 89.54 40.76
C GLU A 51 -7.16 89.35 39.34
N ASP A 52 -6.07 90.05 39.02
CA ASP A 52 -5.36 89.90 37.75
C ASP A 52 -4.64 88.54 37.63
N GLU A 53 -4.04 88.02 38.71
CA GLU A 53 -3.40 86.70 38.75
C GLU A 53 -4.44 85.57 38.60
N LYS A 54 -5.63 85.72 39.21
CA LYS A 54 -6.77 84.82 39.02
C LYS A 54 -7.27 84.82 37.57
N LYS A 55 -7.25 85.97 36.90
CA LYS A 55 -7.65 86.09 35.49
C LYS A 55 -6.63 85.42 34.57
N ILE A 56 -5.33 85.62 34.82
CA ILE A 56 -4.23 84.98 34.08
C ILE A 56 -4.26 83.45 34.24
N TYR A 57 -4.56 82.95 35.45
CA TYR A 57 -4.69 81.52 35.69
C TYR A 57 -5.90 80.91 34.97
N LYS A 58 -7.07 81.56 34.99
CA LYS A 58 -8.24 81.10 34.22
C LYS A 58 -7.97 81.04 32.72
N GLU A 59 -7.21 81.99 32.19
CA GLU A 59 -6.81 81.99 30.77
C GLU A 59 -5.79 80.89 30.47
N TYR A 60 -4.85 80.64 31.38
CA TYR A 60 -3.92 79.50 31.32
C TYR A 60 -4.67 78.16 31.33
N GLU A 61 -5.59 77.93 32.28
CA GLU A 61 -6.40 76.72 32.35
C GLU A 61 -7.22 76.51 31.07
N LYS A 62 -7.81 77.59 30.53
CA LYS A 62 -8.57 77.53 29.29
C LYS A 62 -7.68 77.08 28.12
N LYS A 63 -6.49 77.67 27.96
CA LYS A 63 -5.54 77.28 26.92
C LYS A 63 -5.02 75.85 27.09
N VAL A 64 -4.76 75.41 28.33
CA VAL A 64 -4.36 74.02 28.63
C VAL A 64 -5.48 73.04 28.28
N LYS A 65 -6.72 73.40 28.59
CA LYS A 65 -7.90 72.59 28.26
C LYS A 65 -8.12 72.49 26.75
N GLU A 66 -8.06 73.60 26.02
CA GLU A 66 -8.16 73.63 24.56
C GLU A 66 -7.06 72.78 23.91
N LEU A 67 -5.81 72.91 24.36
CA LEU A 67 -4.69 72.10 23.87
C LEU A 67 -4.90 70.60 24.16
N ASN A 68 -5.38 70.23 25.35
CA ASN A 68 -5.69 68.84 25.67
C ASN A 68 -6.84 68.29 24.82
N GLU A 69 -7.86 69.10 24.52
CA GLU A 69 -8.95 68.71 23.61
C GLU A 69 -8.46 68.49 22.17
N GLU A 70 -7.52 69.31 21.69
CA GLU A 70 -6.89 69.13 20.37
C GLU A 70 -5.99 67.88 20.33
N ARG A 71 -5.20 67.62 21.38
CA ARG A 71 -4.41 66.39 21.53
C ARG A 71 -5.29 65.15 21.52
N GLU A 72 -6.41 65.19 22.24
CA GLU A 72 -7.38 64.08 22.29
C GLU A 72 -8.05 63.85 20.93
N LYS A 73 -8.42 64.91 20.20
CA LYS A 73 -8.94 64.82 18.82
C LYS A 73 -7.91 64.18 17.89
N HIS A 74 -6.65 64.62 17.97
CA HIS A 74 -5.57 64.07 17.14
C HIS A 74 -5.28 62.60 17.50
N ARG A 75 -5.25 62.24 18.79
CA ARG A 75 -5.12 60.85 19.24
C ARG A 75 -6.22 59.97 18.67
N LYS A 76 -7.49 60.42 18.71
CA LYS A 76 -8.61 59.67 18.13
C LYS A 76 -8.48 59.48 16.63
N ILE A 77 -8.00 60.48 15.89
CA ILE A 77 -7.75 60.36 14.44
C ILE A 77 -6.70 59.26 14.19
N LEU A 78 -5.57 59.31 14.88
CA LEU A 78 -4.52 58.30 14.78
C LEU A 78 -5.00 56.90 15.18
N GLU A 79 -5.79 56.77 16.25
CA GLU A 79 -6.39 55.49 16.65
C GLU A 79 -7.33 54.94 15.56
N THR A 80 -8.11 55.80 14.91
CA THR A 80 -8.99 55.35 13.81
C THR A 80 -8.21 54.96 12.56
N GLU A 81 -7.14 55.67 12.23
CA GLU A 81 -6.25 55.32 11.11
C GLU A 81 -5.52 54.00 11.39
N LEU A 82 -5.00 53.83 12.61
CA LEU A 82 -4.37 52.58 13.05
C LEU A 82 -5.34 51.41 12.94
N ARG A 83 -6.59 51.56 13.41
CA ARG A 83 -7.62 50.50 13.27
C ARG A 83 -7.95 50.20 11.81
N LYS A 84 -8.04 51.22 10.94
CA LYS A 84 -8.26 51.03 9.50
C LYS A 84 -7.10 50.27 8.85
N LEU A 85 -5.86 50.64 9.17
CA LEU A 85 -4.66 49.96 8.66
C LEU A 85 -4.59 48.51 9.16
N GLN A 86 -4.87 48.27 10.45
CA GLN A 86 -4.94 46.91 11.00
C GLN A 86 -6.01 46.06 10.30
N GLY A 87 -7.20 46.62 10.06
CA GLY A 87 -8.26 45.94 9.31
C GLY A 87 -7.84 45.61 7.88
N SER A 88 -7.24 46.57 7.18
CA SER A 88 -6.73 46.37 5.82
C SER A 88 -5.61 45.33 5.74
N ILE A 89 -4.69 45.29 6.71
CA ILE A 89 -3.65 44.26 6.81
C ILE A 89 -4.27 42.88 7.05
N GLN A 90 -5.26 42.79 7.94
CA GLN A 90 -5.94 41.53 8.23
C GLN A 90 -6.67 41.00 6.98
N GLU A 91 -7.44 41.85 6.29
CA GLU A 91 -8.15 41.48 5.05
C GLU A 91 -7.18 41.03 3.95
N THR A 92 -6.09 41.75 3.75
CA THR A 92 -5.08 41.39 2.74
C THR A 92 -4.33 40.10 3.08
N THR A 93 -4.03 39.86 4.35
CA THR A 93 -3.40 38.61 4.81
C THR A 93 -4.34 37.43 4.60
N GLN A 94 -5.62 37.56 4.99
CA GLN A 94 -6.63 36.52 4.77
C GLN A 94 -6.82 36.22 3.28
N ALA A 95 -6.91 37.26 2.44
CA ALA A 95 -7.03 37.08 1.00
C ALA A 95 -5.80 36.37 0.39
N PHE A 96 -4.60 36.67 0.89
CA PHE A 96 -3.38 35.98 0.48
C PHE A 96 -3.39 34.49 0.90
N ASP A 97 -3.73 34.21 2.15
CA ASP A 97 -3.81 32.83 2.68
C ASP A 97 -4.84 32.00 1.90
N GLU A 98 -5.99 32.57 1.54
CA GLU A 98 -6.98 31.92 0.68
C GLU A 98 -6.45 31.59 -0.74
N ILE A 99 -5.57 32.44 -1.29
CA ILE A 99 -4.92 32.17 -2.57
C ILE A 99 -3.89 31.04 -2.41
N VAL A 100 -3.09 31.07 -1.35
CA VAL A 100 -2.07 30.04 -1.06
C VAL A 100 -2.74 28.68 -0.84
N ASN A 101 -3.81 28.62 -0.06
CA ASN A 101 -4.56 27.38 0.17
C ASN A 101 -5.15 26.83 -1.15
N ARG A 102 -5.73 27.68 -1.99
CA ARG A 102 -6.20 27.25 -3.32
C ARG A 102 -5.08 26.75 -4.22
N LEU A 103 -3.89 27.36 -4.16
CA LEU A 103 -2.73 26.90 -4.91
C LEU A 103 -2.21 25.56 -4.37
N PHE A 104 -2.20 25.38 -3.05
CA PHE A 104 -1.83 24.13 -2.41
C PHE A 104 -2.79 23.00 -2.80
N ASP A 105 -4.10 23.23 -2.72
CA ASP A 105 -5.10 22.25 -3.16
C ASP A 105 -4.92 21.89 -4.64
N LYS A 106 -4.65 22.87 -5.50
CA LYS A 106 -4.34 22.61 -6.92
C LYS A 106 -3.09 21.77 -7.08
N LYS A 107 -2.01 22.06 -6.33
CA LYS A 107 -0.77 21.30 -6.38
C LYS A 107 -1.01 19.83 -6.00
N VAL A 108 -1.66 19.58 -4.87
CA VAL A 108 -1.94 18.21 -4.39
C VAL A 108 -2.80 17.45 -5.40
N ASN A 109 -3.84 18.08 -5.95
CA ASN A 109 -4.68 17.44 -6.97
C ASN A 109 -3.92 17.14 -8.27
N CYS A 110 -3.04 18.04 -8.72
CA CYS A 110 -2.19 17.80 -9.89
C CYS A 110 -1.20 16.65 -9.64
N GLU A 111 -0.50 16.65 -8.51
CA GLU A 111 0.45 15.59 -8.15
C GLU A 111 -0.25 14.23 -8.04
N MET A 112 -1.45 14.16 -7.44
CA MET A 112 -2.26 12.95 -7.38
C MET A 112 -2.55 12.39 -8.79
N VAL A 113 -2.93 13.23 -9.74
CA VAL A 113 -3.20 12.81 -11.13
C VAL A 113 -1.91 12.37 -11.82
N ILE A 114 -0.80 13.07 -11.63
CA ILE A 114 0.50 12.68 -12.19
C ILE A 114 0.88 11.29 -11.70
N TYR A 115 0.86 11.04 -10.39
CA TYR A 115 1.21 9.74 -9.83
C TYR A 115 0.25 8.63 -10.28
N GLN A 116 -1.04 8.95 -10.46
CA GLN A 116 -2.00 8.03 -11.02
C GLN A 116 -1.61 7.62 -12.45
N GLU A 117 -1.30 8.58 -13.32
CA GLU A 117 -0.91 8.27 -14.70
C GLU A 117 0.45 7.58 -14.78
N GLU A 118 1.43 7.95 -13.96
CA GLU A 118 2.72 7.26 -13.87
C GLU A 118 2.56 5.79 -13.46
N LEU A 119 1.65 5.50 -12.51
CA LEU A 119 1.34 4.13 -12.12
C LEU A 119 0.67 3.35 -13.27
N LYS A 120 -0.27 3.96 -14.00
CA LYS A 120 -0.87 3.33 -15.20
C LYS A 120 0.18 3.02 -16.25
N ILE A 121 1.07 3.97 -16.55
CA ILE A 121 2.17 3.76 -17.51
C ILE A 121 3.05 2.59 -17.06
N THR A 122 3.42 2.54 -15.78
CA THR A 122 4.24 1.46 -15.23
C THR A 122 3.56 0.09 -15.36
N ASN A 123 2.26 0.01 -15.04
CA ASN A 123 1.49 -1.23 -15.16
C ASN A 123 1.31 -1.68 -16.63
N LEU A 124 1.12 -0.73 -17.55
CA LEU A 124 1.05 -1.01 -18.99
C LEU A 124 2.40 -1.50 -19.50
N LEU A 125 3.51 -0.86 -19.13
CA LEU A 125 4.85 -1.31 -19.48
C LEU A 125 5.14 -2.72 -18.97
N TYR A 126 4.73 -3.03 -17.73
CA TYR A 126 4.83 -4.40 -17.20
C TYR A 126 4.03 -5.40 -18.03
N SER A 127 2.79 -5.04 -18.41
CA SER A 127 1.94 -5.90 -19.23
C SER A 127 2.52 -6.13 -20.63
N LEU A 128 3.10 -5.09 -21.24
CA LEU A 128 3.78 -5.19 -22.54
C LEU A 128 5.03 -6.07 -22.45
N LEU A 129 5.86 -5.87 -21.42
CA LEU A 129 7.05 -6.70 -21.20
C LEU A 129 6.68 -8.17 -21.03
N LEU A 130 5.62 -8.45 -20.27
CA LEU A 130 5.12 -9.81 -20.09
C LEU A 130 4.65 -10.42 -21.43
N ASP A 131 3.92 -9.67 -22.27
CA ASP A 131 3.50 -10.15 -23.59
C ASP A 131 4.68 -10.39 -24.53
N GLU A 132 5.72 -9.54 -24.48
CA GLU A 132 6.98 -9.74 -25.22
C GLU A 132 7.70 -11.00 -24.76
N GLU A 133 7.84 -11.24 -23.44
CA GLU A 133 8.46 -12.44 -22.88
C GLU A 133 7.70 -13.72 -23.30
N LEU A 134 6.38 -13.70 -23.19
CA LEU A 134 5.52 -14.82 -23.61
C LEU A 134 5.65 -15.08 -25.11
N SER A 135 5.68 -14.03 -25.93
CA SER A 135 5.82 -14.13 -27.39
C SER A 135 7.21 -14.61 -27.82
N ALA A 136 8.27 -14.19 -27.13
CA ALA A 136 9.63 -14.67 -27.34
C ALA A 136 9.74 -16.17 -26.99
N ARG A 137 9.16 -16.57 -25.86
CA ARG A 137 9.09 -18.00 -25.46
C ARG A 137 8.30 -18.83 -26.46
N GLU A 138 7.17 -18.32 -26.94
CA GLU A 138 6.34 -18.99 -27.96
C GLU A 138 7.13 -19.20 -29.26
N SER A 139 7.82 -18.16 -29.73
CA SER A 139 8.69 -18.22 -30.91
C SER A 139 9.85 -19.21 -30.72
N GLY A 140 10.45 -19.24 -29.53
CA GLY A 140 11.49 -20.19 -29.16
C GLY A 140 11.01 -21.65 -29.24
N LEU A 141 9.82 -21.93 -28.71
CA LEU A 141 9.20 -23.26 -28.77
C LEU A 141 8.82 -23.66 -30.20
N TYR A 142 8.30 -22.76 -31.04
CA TYR A 142 8.06 -23.06 -32.46
C TYR A 142 9.36 -23.40 -33.20
N ASN A 143 10.43 -22.64 -32.96
CA ASN A 143 11.74 -22.92 -33.57
C ASN A 143 12.29 -24.26 -33.12
N TYR A 144 12.13 -24.61 -31.84
CA TYR A 144 12.53 -25.93 -31.32
C TYR A 144 11.69 -27.06 -31.92
N LEU A 145 10.38 -26.87 -32.03
CA LEU A 145 9.45 -27.81 -32.64
C LEU A 145 9.81 -28.07 -34.12
N ASP A 146 10.11 -27.02 -34.88
CA ASP A 146 10.53 -27.15 -36.29
C ASP A 146 11.84 -27.94 -36.42
N LYS A 147 12.83 -27.68 -35.56
CA LYS A 147 14.07 -28.47 -35.50
C LYS A 147 13.80 -29.95 -35.21
N LYS A 148 12.92 -30.25 -34.24
CA LYS A 148 12.56 -31.63 -33.90
C LYS A 148 11.77 -32.32 -35.02
N ARG A 149 10.86 -31.61 -35.69
CA ARG A 149 10.15 -32.13 -36.88
C ARG A 149 11.10 -32.48 -38.02
N LYS A 150 12.12 -31.65 -38.27
CA LYS A 150 13.18 -31.96 -39.25
C LYS A 150 13.99 -33.19 -38.84
N ALA A 151 14.40 -33.28 -37.57
CA ALA A 151 15.09 -34.47 -37.04
C ALA A 151 14.22 -35.74 -37.15
N LYS A 152 12.91 -35.62 -36.93
CA LYS A 152 11.94 -36.72 -37.08
C LYS A 152 11.85 -37.23 -38.51
N LEU A 153 11.88 -36.35 -39.51
CA LEU A 153 11.91 -36.76 -40.92
C LEU A 153 13.15 -37.59 -41.23
N ILE A 154 14.33 -37.11 -40.80
CA ILE A 154 15.61 -37.80 -41.00
C ILE A 154 15.62 -39.17 -40.29
N SER A 155 15.17 -39.21 -39.03
CA SER A 155 15.11 -40.46 -38.24
C SER A 155 14.12 -41.47 -38.84
N ASN A 156 12.96 -41.01 -39.31
CA ASN A 156 11.98 -41.86 -39.99
C ASN A 156 12.53 -42.46 -41.29
N GLU A 157 13.25 -41.67 -42.08
CA GLU A 157 13.95 -42.18 -43.27
C GLU A 157 15.00 -43.23 -42.91
N ALA A 158 15.81 -42.99 -41.87
CA ALA A 158 16.80 -43.95 -41.38
C ALA A 158 16.17 -45.26 -40.87
N VAL A 159 15.02 -45.19 -40.20
CA VAL A 159 14.26 -46.39 -39.78
C VAL A 159 13.74 -47.15 -41.00
N LYS A 160 13.21 -46.44 -42.02
CA LYS A 160 12.73 -47.07 -43.26
C LYS A 160 13.86 -47.79 -44.01
N THR A 161 15.02 -47.16 -44.15
CA THR A 161 16.17 -47.77 -44.83
C THR A 161 16.69 -48.97 -44.06
N ALA A 162 16.92 -48.84 -42.75
CA ALA A 162 17.37 -49.96 -41.90
C ALA A 162 16.38 -51.13 -41.92
N LYS A 163 15.08 -50.85 -41.94
CA LYS A 163 14.04 -51.89 -42.04
C LYS A 163 14.10 -52.62 -43.38
N ALA A 164 14.23 -51.90 -44.49
CA ALA A 164 14.36 -52.50 -45.81
C ALA A 164 15.63 -53.37 -45.92
N GLU A 165 16.76 -52.92 -45.36
CA GLU A 165 18.01 -53.70 -45.31
C GLU A 165 17.86 -54.98 -44.49
N VAL A 166 17.22 -54.91 -43.31
CA VAL A 166 16.93 -56.08 -42.47
C VAL A 166 16.01 -57.07 -43.19
N GLU A 167 14.97 -56.58 -43.87
CA GLU A 167 14.03 -57.43 -44.62
C GLU A 167 14.74 -58.12 -45.79
N ALA A 168 15.52 -57.39 -46.60
CA ALA A 168 16.30 -57.97 -47.69
C ALA A 168 17.33 -59.01 -47.19
N PHE A 169 18.01 -58.73 -46.07
CA PHE A 169 18.97 -59.67 -45.49
C PHE A 169 18.28 -60.91 -44.93
N ARG A 170 17.09 -60.75 -44.35
CA ARG A 170 16.25 -61.86 -43.87
C ARG A 170 15.79 -62.75 -45.02
N GLU A 171 15.33 -62.19 -46.13
CA GLU A 171 14.99 -62.96 -47.33
C GLU A 171 16.18 -63.78 -47.83
N ALA A 172 17.37 -63.17 -47.91
CA ALA A 172 18.60 -63.85 -48.31
C ALA A 172 19.06 -64.93 -47.31
N TYR A 173 18.68 -64.82 -46.03
CA TYR A 173 18.90 -65.83 -45.01
C TYR A 173 17.91 -66.98 -45.14
N ASP A 174 16.63 -66.69 -45.37
CA ASP A 174 15.57 -67.68 -45.56
C ASP A 174 15.78 -68.51 -46.83
N ILE A 175 16.26 -67.89 -47.93
CA ILE A 175 16.67 -68.60 -49.15
C ILE A 175 17.80 -69.58 -48.84
N LEU A 176 18.83 -69.16 -48.10
CA LEU A 176 19.96 -70.02 -47.74
C LEU A 176 19.52 -71.21 -46.88
N ILE A 177 18.59 -70.99 -45.93
CA ILE A 177 17.97 -72.09 -45.16
C ILE A 177 17.22 -73.05 -46.08
N ALA A 178 16.48 -72.53 -47.06
CA ALA A 178 15.74 -73.37 -48.01
C ALA A 178 16.68 -74.21 -48.88
N GLU A 179 17.76 -73.62 -49.41
CA GLU A 179 18.82 -74.32 -50.17
C GLU A 179 19.50 -75.40 -49.32
N ASP A 180 19.82 -75.10 -48.06
CA ASP A 180 20.41 -76.06 -47.13
C ASP A 180 19.51 -77.26 -46.85
N ARG A 181 18.20 -77.02 -46.70
CA ARG A 181 17.20 -78.09 -46.58
C ARG A 181 17.07 -78.90 -47.87
N LEU A 182 17.21 -78.26 -49.03
CA LEU A 182 17.21 -78.96 -50.33
C LEU A 182 18.43 -79.85 -50.49
N MET A 183 19.63 -79.41 -50.06
CA MET A 183 20.83 -80.26 -50.05
C MET A 183 20.62 -81.54 -49.21
N GLU A 184 20.02 -81.42 -48.02
CA GLU A 184 19.76 -82.60 -47.18
C GLU A 184 18.72 -83.56 -47.80
N ARG A 185 17.67 -83.02 -48.45
CA ARG A 185 16.68 -83.83 -49.17
C ARG A 185 17.23 -84.43 -50.48
N GLY A 186 18.14 -83.71 -51.12
CA GLY A 186 18.79 -84.06 -52.38
C GLY A 186 19.86 -85.14 -52.25
N PHE A 187 20.45 -85.30 -51.06
CA PHE A 187 21.53 -86.26 -50.80
C PHE A 187 21.24 -87.65 -51.37
N ARG A 188 20.06 -88.23 -51.09
CA ARG A 188 19.71 -89.59 -51.58
C ARG A 188 19.61 -89.67 -53.10
N LYS A 189 19.32 -88.57 -53.79
CA LYS A 189 19.24 -88.51 -55.26
C LYS A 189 20.64 -88.46 -55.89
N GLU A 190 21.58 -87.77 -55.25
CA GLU A 190 22.98 -87.65 -55.71
C GLU A 190 23.74 -88.98 -55.71
N PHE A 191 23.33 -89.94 -54.87
CA PHE A 191 23.91 -91.28 -54.77
C PHE A 191 22.96 -92.39 -55.27
N SER A 192 22.04 -92.05 -56.18
CA SER A 192 21.04 -93.00 -56.71
C SER A 192 21.63 -94.16 -57.53
N ASP A 193 22.90 -94.05 -57.92
CA ASP A 193 23.73 -95.06 -58.57
C ASP A 193 24.21 -96.18 -57.61
N LEU A 194 24.06 -96.02 -56.29
CA LEU A 194 24.50 -96.99 -55.28
C LEU A 194 23.37 -97.88 -54.75
N HIS A 195 23.73 -98.99 -54.09
CA HIS A 195 22.74 -99.81 -53.38
C HIS A 195 22.19 -99.09 -52.15
N THR A 196 20.92 -99.34 -51.81
CA THR A 196 20.21 -98.67 -50.71
C THR A 196 20.96 -98.72 -49.36
N HIS A 197 21.60 -99.84 -49.04
CA HIS A 197 22.36 -100.00 -47.80
C HIS A 197 23.62 -99.11 -47.75
N GLN A 198 24.30 -98.91 -48.90
CA GLN A 198 25.44 -97.98 -49.02
C GLN A 198 24.96 -96.53 -48.86
N ILE A 199 23.83 -96.17 -49.48
CA ILE A 199 23.23 -94.82 -49.36
C ILE A 199 22.88 -94.51 -47.90
N ASP A 200 22.25 -95.44 -47.18
CA ASP A 200 21.90 -95.24 -45.76
C ASP A 200 23.13 -95.14 -44.85
N GLN A 201 24.18 -95.92 -45.14
CA GLN A 201 25.46 -95.84 -44.43
C GLN A 201 26.14 -94.49 -44.64
N LEU A 202 26.23 -94.03 -45.89
CA LEU A 202 26.78 -92.71 -46.23
C LEU A 202 25.91 -91.59 -45.63
N PHE A 203 24.59 -91.71 -45.64
CA PHE A 203 23.70 -90.68 -45.05
C PHE A 203 23.89 -90.54 -43.53
N LYS A 204 24.18 -91.63 -42.80
CA LYS A 204 24.54 -91.56 -41.38
C LYS A 204 25.85 -90.79 -41.17
N LEU A 205 26.84 -91.01 -42.03
CA LEU A 205 28.11 -90.25 -42.01
C LEU A 205 27.89 -88.78 -42.41
N TYR A 206 27.01 -88.52 -43.38
CA TYR A 206 26.63 -87.18 -43.83
C TYR A 206 25.98 -86.36 -42.72
N LYS A 207 25.24 -86.98 -41.80
CA LYS A 207 24.65 -86.32 -40.63
C LYS A 207 25.61 -86.17 -39.45
N ARG A 208 26.73 -86.87 -39.47
CA ARG A 208 27.75 -86.76 -38.41
C ARG A 208 28.45 -85.40 -38.55
N ARG A 209 28.61 -84.69 -37.43
CA ARG A 209 29.34 -83.42 -37.35
C ARG A 209 30.54 -83.57 -36.42
N PRO A 210 31.62 -82.82 -36.64
CA PRO A 210 32.72 -82.76 -35.68
C PRO A 210 32.21 -82.33 -34.29
N ARG A 211 32.73 -82.95 -33.24
CA ARG A 211 32.40 -82.52 -31.87
C ARG A 211 32.93 -81.10 -31.66
N ALA A 212 32.04 -80.18 -31.25
CA ALA A 212 32.44 -78.81 -30.95
C ALA A 212 33.48 -78.80 -29.82
N HIS A 213 34.73 -78.48 -30.15
CA HIS A 213 35.74 -78.16 -29.14
C HIS A 213 35.35 -76.82 -28.51
N LYS A 214 35.04 -76.83 -27.21
CA LYS A 214 34.82 -75.60 -26.43
C LYS A 214 36.16 -74.88 -26.30
N ILE A 215 36.50 -74.05 -27.28
CA ILE A 215 37.60 -73.11 -27.16
C ILE A 215 37.18 -72.11 -26.06
N LYS A 216 37.79 -72.23 -24.87
CA LYS A 216 37.68 -71.22 -23.82
C LYS A 216 38.39 -69.96 -24.32
N VAL A 217 37.65 -69.06 -24.94
CA VAL A 217 38.12 -67.71 -25.20
C VAL A 217 38.21 -67.01 -23.84
N HIS A 218 39.43 -66.70 -23.40
CA HIS A 218 39.66 -65.87 -22.22
C HIS A 218 39.25 -64.44 -22.58
N ILE A 219 38.10 -64.01 -22.07
CA ILE A 219 37.65 -62.62 -22.22
C ILE A 219 38.24 -61.85 -21.05
N ASP A 220 39.27 -61.04 -21.32
CA ASP A 220 39.78 -60.08 -20.34
C ASP A 220 38.77 -58.93 -20.21
N VAL A 221 37.99 -58.93 -19.12
CA VAL A 221 36.88 -57.99 -18.87
C VAL A 221 37.37 -56.60 -18.42
N ALA A 222 38.69 -56.39 -18.29
CA ALA A 222 39.26 -55.24 -17.61
C ALA A 222 39.49 -53.99 -18.48
N ASN A 223 39.39 -54.05 -19.81
CA ASN A 223 39.70 -52.91 -20.67
C ASN A 223 38.62 -52.63 -21.74
N PRO A 224 37.86 -51.52 -21.64
CA PRO A 224 36.87 -51.13 -22.65
C PRO A 224 37.49 -50.74 -24.01
N TYR A 225 38.80 -50.51 -24.07
CA TYR A 225 39.54 -50.05 -25.26
C TYR A 225 40.69 -50.99 -25.68
N GLY A 226 40.80 -52.19 -25.10
CA GLY A 226 41.84 -53.15 -25.50
C GLY A 226 41.56 -53.75 -26.87
N ASP A 227 42.63 -54.14 -27.60
CA ASP A 227 42.55 -54.92 -28.83
C ASP A 227 41.84 -56.26 -28.56
N ARG A 228 40.50 -56.24 -28.62
CA ARG A 228 39.70 -57.45 -28.68
C ARG A 228 40.22 -58.21 -29.92
N PRO A 229 40.57 -59.50 -29.83
CA PRO A 229 40.66 -60.31 -31.04
C PRO A 229 39.32 -60.11 -31.74
N GLY A 230 39.31 -59.40 -32.87
CA GLY A 230 38.06 -58.99 -33.51
C GLY A 230 37.18 -60.22 -33.66
N SER A 231 35.86 -60.11 -33.45
CA SER A 231 34.96 -61.25 -33.57
C SER A 231 35.16 -61.99 -34.90
N ALA A 232 35.62 -61.28 -35.94
CA ALA A 232 36.10 -61.79 -37.21
C ALA A 232 37.27 -62.79 -37.10
N LYS A 233 38.32 -62.53 -36.31
CA LYS A 233 39.46 -63.43 -36.13
C LYS A 233 39.06 -64.69 -35.36
N ALA A 234 38.29 -64.53 -34.28
CA ALA A 234 37.75 -65.67 -33.52
C ALA A 234 36.82 -66.55 -34.37
N PHE A 235 36.01 -65.95 -35.25
CA PHE A 235 35.16 -66.67 -36.20
C PHE A 235 35.97 -67.38 -37.29
N GLN A 236 37.02 -66.74 -37.82
CA GLN A 236 37.94 -67.35 -38.77
C GLN A 236 38.68 -68.54 -38.17
N ASP A 237 39.20 -68.41 -36.95
CA ASP A 237 39.87 -69.49 -36.22
C ASP A 237 38.90 -70.64 -35.94
N ALA A 238 37.67 -70.35 -35.49
CA ALA A 238 36.64 -71.36 -35.28
C ALA A 238 36.23 -72.09 -36.57
N ARG A 239 36.15 -71.36 -37.69
CA ARG A 239 35.90 -71.94 -39.02
C ARG A 239 37.07 -72.81 -39.47
N ALA A 240 38.31 -72.37 -39.28
CA ALA A 240 39.51 -73.13 -39.62
C ALA A 240 39.61 -74.43 -38.80
N HIS A 241 39.32 -74.36 -37.50
CA HIS A 241 39.25 -75.55 -36.64
C HIS A 241 38.16 -76.53 -37.07
N LEU A 242 36.99 -76.03 -37.47
CA LEU A 242 35.94 -76.87 -38.00
C LEU A 242 36.36 -77.56 -39.30
N MET A 243 36.95 -76.82 -40.25
CA MET A 243 37.39 -77.39 -41.52
C MET A 243 38.46 -78.47 -41.32
N LYS A 244 39.42 -78.23 -40.41
CA LYS A 244 40.40 -79.25 -40.04
C LYS A 244 39.76 -80.53 -39.49
N ALA A 245 38.75 -80.40 -38.64
CA ALA A 245 38.03 -81.56 -38.11
C ALA A 245 37.14 -82.26 -39.16
N ILE A 246 36.75 -81.55 -40.23
CA ILE A 246 36.12 -82.16 -41.41
C ILE A 246 37.18 -82.94 -42.21
N ASP A 247 38.37 -82.37 -42.43
CA ASP A 247 39.48 -83.06 -43.11
C ASP A 247 39.81 -84.40 -42.44
N GLU A 248 39.95 -84.41 -41.11
CA GLU A 248 40.17 -85.64 -40.31
C GLU A 248 39.07 -86.70 -40.52
N MET A 249 37.80 -86.27 -40.66
CA MET A 249 36.69 -87.19 -40.93
C MET A 249 36.57 -87.62 -42.39
N ASP A 250 37.26 -86.96 -43.34
CA ASP A 250 37.31 -87.34 -44.77
C ASP A 250 38.50 -88.28 -45.07
N GLU A 251 39.39 -88.53 -44.09
CA GLU A 251 40.54 -89.43 -44.23
C GLU A 251 40.13 -90.83 -44.70
N LEU A 252 40.99 -91.46 -45.50
CA LEU A 252 40.74 -92.76 -46.13
C LEU A 252 40.46 -93.89 -45.13
N GLU A 253 40.96 -93.76 -43.90
CA GLU A 253 40.70 -94.69 -42.78
C GLU A 253 39.21 -94.74 -42.39
N ASN A 254 38.47 -93.65 -42.65
CA ASN A 254 37.05 -93.54 -42.32
C ASN A 254 36.13 -93.99 -43.46
N LYS A 255 36.69 -94.40 -44.61
CA LYS A 255 35.92 -94.87 -45.78
C LYS A 255 35.33 -96.27 -45.52
N PRO A 256 34.03 -96.50 -45.74
CA PRO A 256 33.46 -97.84 -45.73
C PRO A 256 34.15 -98.80 -46.71
N GLU A 257 34.36 -100.05 -46.29
CA GLU A 257 35.02 -101.09 -47.12
C GLU A 257 34.25 -101.37 -48.43
N ASN A 258 32.93 -101.19 -48.42
CA ASN A 258 32.00 -101.42 -49.51
C ASN A 258 31.80 -100.22 -50.45
N VAL A 259 32.59 -99.15 -50.35
CA VAL A 259 32.49 -97.94 -51.19
C VAL A 259 33.81 -97.72 -51.92
N ASP A 260 33.78 -97.44 -53.23
CA ASP A 260 34.98 -97.16 -54.02
C ASP A 260 35.52 -95.73 -53.77
N LEU A 261 36.77 -95.48 -54.16
CA LEU A 261 37.46 -94.21 -53.91
C LEU A 261 36.76 -93.01 -54.58
N ILE A 262 36.18 -93.21 -55.78
CA ILE A 262 35.52 -92.13 -56.54
C ILE A 262 34.23 -91.72 -55.84
N THR A 263 33.44 -92.68 -55.39
CA THR A 263 32.21 -92.40 -54.63
C THR A 263 32.51 -91.80 -53.25
N TRP A 264 33.60 -92.21 -52.60
CA TRP A 264 34.04 -91.58 -51.34
C TRP A 264 34.41 -90.11 -51.52
N ASP A 265 35.19 -89.77 -52.56
CA ASP A 265 35.55 -88.38 -52.87
C ASP A 265 34.31 -87.51 -53.18
N ARG A 266 33.36 -88.06 -53.95
CA ARG A 266 32.05 -87.42 -54.19
C ARG A 266 31.30 -87.17 -52.89
N PHE A 267 31.28 -88.13 -51.97
CA PHE A 267 30.67 -88.00 -50.64
C PHE A 267 31.34 -86.90 -49.80
N CYS A 268 32.67 -86.87 -49.76
CA CYS A 268 33.43 -85.85 -49.05
C CYS A 268 33.07 -84.45 -49.56
N GLY A 269 32.96 -84.28 -50.89
CA GLY A 269 32.54 -83.02 -51.52
C GLY A 269 31.14 -82.56 -51.09
N VAL A 270 30.15 -83.46 -51.15
CA VAL A 270 28.76 -83.17 -50.75
C VAL A 270 28.66 -82.84 -49.25
N ARG A 271 29.42 -83.55 -48.40
CA ARG A 271 29.50 -83.30 -46.95
C ARG A 271 30.12 -81.95 -46.64
N ARG A 272 31.21 -81.59 -47.31
CA ARG A 272 31.87 -80.27 -47.18
C ARG A 272 30.93 -79.13 -47.57
N ALA A 273 30.28 -79.24 -48.73
CA ALA A 273 29.30 -78.24 -49.20
C ALA A 273 28.16 -78.03 -48.18
N LYS A 274 27.66 -79.11 -47.56
CA LYS A 274 26.65 -79.03 -46.50
C LYS A 274 27.16 -78.31 -45.25
N VAL A 275 28.36 -78.64 -44.79
CA VAL A 275 28.95 -78.03 -43.59
C VAL A 275 29.25 -76.55 -43.82
N GLU A 276 29.72 -76.19 -45.02
CA GLU A 276 29.90 -74.79 -45.44
C GLU A 276 28.59 -74.00 -45.42
N SER A 277 27.51 -74.59 -45.96
CA SER A 277 26.18 -73.98 -45.93
C SER A 277 25.66 -73.77 -44.49
N GLU A 278 25.79 -74.77 -43.62
CA GLU A 278 25.39 -74.65 -42.20
C GLU A 278 26.17 -73.55 -41.46
N GLN A 279 27.45 -73.37 -41.75
CA GLN A 279 28.25 -72.27 -41.18
C GLN A 279 27.84 -70.92 -41.76
N ALA A 280 27.56 -70.84 -43.06
CA ALA A 280 27.03 -69.63 -43.68
C ALA A 280 25.67 -69.22 -43.08
N ILE A 281 24.79 -70.19 -42.79
CA ILE A 281 23.53 -69.94 -42.07
C ILE A 281 23.81 -69.39 -40.67
N LYS A 282 24.70 -70.01 -39.89
CA LYS A 282 25.04 -69.51 -38.54
C LYS A 282 25.61 -68.08 -38.57
N GLN A 283 26.46 -67.78 -39.55
CA GLN A 283 27.03 -66.45 -39.72
C GLN A 283 25.96 -65.42 -40.08
N LYS A 284 25.13 -65.71 -41.09
CA LYS A 284 24.00 -64.84 -41.46
C LYS A 284 23.01 -64.68 -40.31
N ALA A 285 22.74 -65.72 -39.52
CA ALA A 285 21.86 -65.62 -38.35
C ALA A 285 22.40 -64.62 -37.30
N LEU A 286 23.71 -64.64 -37.03
CA LEU A 286 24.39 -63.67 -36.15
C LEU A 286 24.29 -62.24 -36.71
N THR A 287 24.63 -62.04 -37.98
CA THR A 287 24.53 -60.72 -38.62
C THR A 287 23.09 -60.20 -38.64
N LEU A 288 22.11 -61.06 -38.92
CA LEU A 288 20.70 -60.68 -38.89
C LEU A 288 20.26 -60.26 -37.48
N ALA A 289 20.74 -60.94 -36.43
CA ALA A 289 20.47 -60.55 -35.05
C ALA A 289 21.07 -59.17 -34.73
N GLU A 290 22.31 -58.89 -35.15
CA GLU A 290 22.94 -57.58 -35.00
C GLU A 290 22.14 -56.49 -35.75
N MET A 291 21.76 -56.73 -37.01
CA MET A 291 20.96 -55.78 -37.78
C MET A 291 19.58 -55.53 -37.15
N GLN A 292 18.94 -56.55 -36.59
CA GLN A 292 17.68 -56.41 -35.84
C GLN A 292 17.86 -55.54 -34.58
N THR A 293 18.95 -55.71 -33.83
CA THR A 293 19.23 -54.86 -32.66
C THR A 293 19.47 -53.40 -33.04
N PHE A 294 20.15 -53.16 -34.18
CA PHE A 294 20.35 -51.81 -34.72
C PHE A 294 19.02 -51.17 -35.15
N LEU A 295 18.17 -51.90 -35.87
CA LEU A 295 16.83 -51.43 -36.25
C LEU A 295 15.98 -51.08 -35.02
N GLN A 296 15.99 -51.93 -34.00
CA GLN A 296 15.26 -51.68 -32.76
C GLN A 296 15.71 -50.38 -32.09
N LYS A 297 17.03 -50.13 -32.03
CA LYS A 297 17.59 -48.88 -31.51
C LYS A 297 17.14 -47.66 -32.32
N GLN A 298 17.14 -47.75 -33.66
CA GLN A 298 16.68 -46.66 -34.53
C GLN A 298 15.19 -46.34 -34.31
N ILE A 299 14.35 -47.38 -34.13
CA ILE A 299 12.93 -47.21 -33.82
C ILE A 299 12.72 -46.52 -32.47
N GLU A 300 13.50 -46.89 -31.45
CA GLU A 300 13.44 -46.26 -30.13
C GLU A 300 13.86 -44.78 -30.17
N GLU A 301 14.92 -44.45 -30.89
CA GLU A 301 15.36 -43.07 -31.12
C GLU A 301 14.29 -42.24 -31.85
N ASP A 302 13.67 -42.80 -32.89
CA ASP A 302 12.57 -42.18 -33.65
C ASP A 302 11.34 -41.91 -32.76
N GLU A 303 10.95 -42.87 -31.92
CA GLU A 303 9.85 -42.72 -30.96
C GLU A 303 10.18 -41.72 -29.84
N ASN A 304 11.44 -41.62 -29.40
CA ASN A 304 11.85 -40.59 -28.44
C ASN A 304 11.72 -39.19 -29.02
N ILE A 305 12.14 -38.97 -30.28
CA ILE A 305 11.94 -37.67 -30.97
C ILE A 305 10.45 -37.34 -31.06
N ARG A 306 9.59 -38.34 -31.32
CA ARG A 306 8.13 -38.15 -31.35
C ARG A 306 7.58 -37.69 -30.01
N LYS A 307 7.97 -38.35 -28.91
CA LYS A 307 7.55 -37.96 -27.55
C LYS A 307 7.99 -36.54 -27.20
N GLU A 308 9.18 -36.13 -27.61
CA GLU A 308 9.65 -34.76 -27.43
C GLU A 308 8.82 -33.75 -28.23
N ILE A 309 8.45 -34.07 -29.48
CA ILE A 309 7.54 -33.25 -30.30
C ILE A 309 6.19 -33.08 -29.59
N ASP A 310 5.61 -34.16 -29.10
CA ASP A 310 4.32 -34.14 -28.41
C ASP A 310 4.39 -33.34 -27.11
N HIS A 311 5.50 -33.45 -26.36
CA HIS A 311 5.75 -32.66 -25.16
C HIS A 311 5.81 -31.16 -25.45
N VAL A 312 6.62 -30.74 -26.44
CA VAL A 312 6.74 -29.33 -26.85
C VAL A 312 5.40 -28.79 -27.35
N PHE A 313 4.61 -29.62 -28.04
CA PHE A 313 3.27 -29.24 -28.48
C PHE A 313 2.32 -28.99 -27.29
N GLY A 314 2.41 -29.82 -26.25
CA GLY A 314 1.70 -29.60 -24.99
C GLY A 314 2.10 -28.29 -24.31
N GLU A 315 3.40 -28.00 -24.21
CA GLU A 315 3.91 -26.74 -23.65
C GLU A 315 3.44 -25.52 -24.44
N LEU A 316 3.41 -25.59 -25.77
CA LEU A 316 2.90 -24.52 -26.63
C LEU A 316 1.41 -24.23 -26.36
N ASN A 317 0.59 -25.27 -26.18
CA ASN A 317 -0.83 -25.07 -25.89
C ASN A 317 -1.03 -24.43 -24.51
N LEU A 318 -0.30 -24.89 -23.49
CA LEU A 318 -0.32 -24.28 -22.16
C LEU A 318 0.10 -22.80 -22.22
N LEU A 319 1.16 -22.48 -22.97
CA LEU A 319 1.64 -21.11 -23.12
C LEU A 319 0.60 -20.22 -23.82
N ARG A 320 -0.11 -20.75 -24.83
CA ARG A 320 -1.20 -20.03 -25.51
C ARG A 320 -2.37 -19.75 -24.56
N GLU A 321 -2.76 -20.72 -23.73
CA GLU A 321 -3.80 -20.52 -22.71
C GLU A 321 -3.39 -19.45 -21.68
N GLN A 322 -2.15 -19.50 -21.20
CA GLN A 322 -1.61 -18.49 -20.29
C GLN A 322 -1.60 -17.10 -20.93
N LYS A 323 -1.10 -16.99 -22.16
CA LYS A 323 -1.10 -15.74 -22.93
C LYS A 323 -2.51 -15.18 -23.10
N MET A 324 -3.48 -16.03 -23.47
CA MET A 324 -4.88 -15.60 -23.59
C MET A 324 -5.45 -15.11 -22.26
N LYS A 325 -5.14 -15.79 -21.14
CA LYS A 325 -5.57 -15.36 -19.81
C LYS A 325 -5.01 -13.97 -19.48
N TYR A 326 -3.71 -13.74 -19.63
CA TYR A 326 -3.10 -12.44 -19.34
C TYR A 326 -3.57 -11.32 -20.27
N GLN A 327 -3.86 -11.62 -21.54
CA GLN A 327 -4.38 -10.63 -22.48
C GLN A 327 -5.82 -10.21 -22.19
N LEU A 328 -6.62 -11.08 -21.56
CA LEU A 328 -8.00 -10.80 -21.16
C LEU A 328 -8.10 -10.24 -19.74
N ASP A 329 -7.19 -10.62 -18.85
CA ASP A 329 -7.12 -10.19 -17.45
C ASP A 329 -6.39 -8.83 -17.36
N LEU A 330 -7.09 -7.79 -17.80
CA LEU A 330 -6.54 -6.44 -17.85
C LEU A 330 -6.57 -5.79 -16.47
N MET A 331 -5.42 -5.23 -16.08
CA MET A 331 -5.34 -4.45 -14.84
C MET A 331 -6.09 -3.13 -15.01
N VAL A 332 -7.10 -2.92 -14.16
CA VAL A 332 -7.88 -1.68 -14.12
C VAL A 332 -7.61 -0.96 -12.80
N GLN A 333 -7.17 0.29 -12.89
CA GLN A 333 -6.95 1.12 -11.71
C GLN A 333 -8.23 1.85 -11.31
N PHE A 334 -8.61 1.68 -10.05
CA PHE A 334 -9.72 2.41 -9.43
C PHE A 334 -9.20 3.40 -8.39
N LEU A 335 -9.88 4.54 -8.29
CA LEU A 335 -9.59 5.55 -7.28
C LEU A 335 -10.72 5.53 -6.24
N PHE A 336 -10.40 5.16 -5.00
CA PHE A 336 -11.35 5.11 -3.90
C PHE A 336 -11.00 6.16 -2.85
N LYS A 337 -12.02 6.77 -2.25
CA LYS A 337 -11.85 7.66 -1.10
C LYS A 337 -11.65 6.85 0.17
N GLN A 338 -10.96 7.45 1.15
CA GLN A 338 -10.87 6.88 2.49
C GLN A 338 -12.28 6.64 3.05
N GLY A 339 -12.52 5.44 3.56
CA GLY A 339 -13.85 4.97 4.01
C GLY A 339 -14.66 4.18 2.98
N GLN A 340 -14.24 4.13 1.71
CA GLN A 340 -14.77 3.16 0.74
C GLN A 340 -13.97 1.84 0.72
N VAL A 341 -12.80 1.86 1.36
CA VAL A 341 -11.93 0.70 1.56
C VAL A 341 -12.07 0.29 3.02
N GLU A 342 -12.77 -0.82 3.25
CA GLU A 342 -13.04 -1.39 4.58
C GLU A 342 -12.04 -2.51 4.89
N LEU A 343 -10.75 -2.22 4.79
CA LEU A 343 -9.67 -3.15 5.16
C LEU A 343 -9.05 -2.72 6.47
N GLU A 344 -9.10 -3.59 7.48
CA GLU A 344 -8.37 -3.41 8.72
C GLU A 344 -6.90 -3.80 8.48
N SER A 345 -6.05 -2.81 8.19
CA SER A 345 -4.60 -3.02 8.08
C SER A 345 -3.84 -2.04 8.99
N PRO A 346 -2.94 -2.55 9.85
CA PRO A 346 -2.05 -1.70 10.64
C PRO A 346 -0.87 -1.13 9.84
N ILE A 347 -0.74 -1.52 8.56
CA ILE A 347 0.39 -1.18 7.68
C ILE A 347 0.00 -0.02 6.76
N LEU A 348 0.93 0.93 6.52
CA LEU A 348 0.74 2.11 5.67
C LEU A 348 0.25 1.78 4.25
N ILE A 349 0.68 0.63 3.72
CA ILE A 349 0.19 0.07 2.45
C ILE A 349 -0.46 -1.29 2.80
N PRO A 350 -1.79 -1.37 2.85
CA PRO A 350 -2.52 -2.61 3.06
C PRO A 350 -2.22 -3.63 1.93
N ASP A 351 -2.21 -4.91 2.27
CA ASP A 351 -2.27 -5.97 1.27
C ASP A 351 -3.72 -6.10 0.77
N TYR A 352 -3.90 -6.05 -0.55
CA TYR A 352 -5.20 -6.11 -1.22
C TYR A 352 -5.45 -7.46 -1.91
N THR A 353 -4.58 -8.45 -1.71
CA THR A 353 -4.67 -9.73 -2.44
C THR A 353 -5.99 -10.47 -2.19
N ASP A 354 -6.52 -10.38 -0.97
CA ASP A 354 -7.81 -10.98 -0.58
C ASP A 354 -8.99 -9.97 -0.64
N ALA A 355 -8.77 -8.78 -1.20
CA ALA A 355 -9.80 -7.76 -1.28
C ALA A 355 -10.86 -8.11 -2.35
N ILE A 356 -12.12 -7.84 -2.03
CA ILE A 356 -13.26 -8.14 -2.89
C ILE A 356 -13.97 -6.84 -3.26
N LEU A 357 -14.24 -6.63 -4.55
CA LEU A 357 -15.00 -5.48 -5.00
C LEU A 357 -16.50 -5.75 -4.86
N ILE A 358 -17.18 -5.01 -3.97
CA ILE A 358 -18.62 -5.11 -3.75
C ILE A 358 -19.32 -3.88 -4.33
N ASN A 359 -20.40 -4.09 -5.08
CA ASN A 359 -21.20 -2.98 -5.58
C ASN A 359 -21.88 -2.24 -4.41
N ARG A 360 -21.71 -0.92 -4.37
CA ARG A 360 -22.31 -0.05 -3.35
C ARG A 360 -23.82 -0.22 -3.23
N SER A 361 -24.54 -0.54 -4.31
CA SER A 361 -25.99 -0.73 -4.28
C SER A 361 -26.41 -1.80 -3.27
N ILE A 362 -25.64 -2.89 -3.19
CA ILE A 362 -25.90 -4.01 -2.28
C ILE A 362 -25.83 -3.53 -0.82
N ILE A 363 -24.82 -2.71 -0.50
CA ILE A 363 -24.62 -2.14 0.84
C ILE A 363 -25.74 -1.13 1.15
N GLU A 364 -26.10 -0.28 0.20
CA GLU A 364 -27.16 0.72 0.38
C GLU A 364 -28.55 0.10 0.55
N GLU A 365 -28.85 -0.95 -0.22
CA GLU A 365 -30.07 -1.74 -0.09
C GLU A 365 -30.15 -2.40 1.29
N LEU A 366 -29.07 -3.04 1.73
CA LEU A 366 -29.00 -3.63 3.06
C LEU A 366 -29.18 -2.58 4.16
N ASN A 367 -28.52 -1.43 4.04
CA ASN A 367 -28.66 -0.32 4.99
C ASN A 367 -30.07 0.29 5.00
N SER A 368 -30.77 0.30 3.86
CA SER A 368 -32.17 0.69 3.78
C SER A 368 -33.07 -0.29 4.56
N VAL A 369 -32.86 -1.60 4.35
CA VAL A 369 -33.58 -2.65 5.08
C VAL A 369 -33.32 -2.56 6.59
N ILE A 370 -32.07 -2.37 7.01
CA ILE A 370 -31.70 -2.20 8.41
C ILE A 370 -32.40 -0.99 9.03
N ARG A 371 -32.41 0.17 8.34
CA ARG A 371 -33.12 1.37 8.81
C ARG A 371 -34.62 1.13 8.94
N ALA A 372 -35.26 0.52 7.94
CA ALA A 372 -36.68 0.21 7.99
C ALA A 372 -37.06 -0.78 9.12
N GLN A 373 -36.17 -1.72 9.45
CA GLN A 373 -36.34 -2.60 10.62
C GLN A 373 -36.14 -1.84 11.93
N GLY A 374 -35.16 -0.94 11.98
CA GLY A 374 -34.92 -0.04 13.12
C GLY A 374 -36.12 0.85 13.41
N GLU A 375 -36.70 1.48 12.40
CA GLU A 375 -37.91 2.29 12.50
C GLU A 375 -39.11 1.48 13.02
N ARG A 376 -39.32 0.26 12.50
CA ARG A 376 -40.36 -0.64 13.01
C ARG A 376 -40.16 -1.00 14.48
N LYS A 377 -38.92 -1.27 14.89
CA LYS A 377 -38.59 -1.53 16.29
C LYS A 377 -38.90 -0.32 17.17
N VAL A 378 -38.51 0.88 16.73
CA VAL A 378 -38.79 2.13 17.46
C VAL A 378 -40.29 2.37 17.58
N ALA A 379 -41.05 2.20 16.49
CA ALA A 379 -42.50 2.34 16.50
C ALA A 379 -43.15 1.38 17.51
N SER A 380 -42.76 0.11 17.50
CA SER A 380 -43.25 -0.89 18.47
C SER A 380 -42.88 -0.55 19.93
N MET A 381 -41.69 0.01 20.17
CA MET A 381 -41.31 0.51 21.50
C MET A 381 -42.16 1.71 21.93
N VAL A 382 -42.48 2.63 21.01
CA VAL A 382 -43.34 3.79 21.29
C VAL A 382 -44.76 3.34 21.62
N GLU A 383 -45.34 2.44 20.82
CA GLU A 383 -46.65 1.85 21.11
C GLU A 383 -46.67 1.16 22.49
N SER A 384 -45.64 0.38 22.81
CA SER A 384 -45.52 -0.28 24.12
C SER A 384 -45.43 0.71 25.28
N LYS A 385 -44.67 1.81 25.09
CA LYS A 385 -44.57 2.90 26.07
C LYS A 385 -45.93 3.57 26.26
N ASP A 386 -46.62 3.91 25.19
CA ASP A 386 -47.90 4.63 25.24
C ASP A 386 -49.01 3.74 25.81
N PHE A 387 -49.00 2.44 25.51
CA PHE A 387 -49.88 1.47 26.13
C PHE A 387 -49.69 1.42 27.66
N ARG A 388 -48.44 1.34 28.14
CA ARG A 388 -48.15 1.39 29.59
C ARG A 388 -48.57 2.71 30.21
N LYS A 389 -48.35 3.83 29.53
CA LYS A 389 -48.81 5.15 29.98
C LYS A 389 -50.33 5.18 30.13
N GLY A 390 -51.07 4.60 29.18
CA GLY A 390 -52.53 4.47 29.24
C GLY A 390 -52.99 3.63 30.45
N ILE A 391 -52.33 2.51 30.73
CA ILE A 391 -52.60 1.69 31.93
C ILE A 391 -52.41 2.52 33.20
N PHE A 392 -51.27 3.20 33.35
CA PHE A 392 -51.01 4.02 34.53
C PHE A 392 -52.03 5.15 34.70
N GLN A 393 -52.49 5.75 33.61
CA GLN A 393 -53.51 6.79 33.65
C GLN A 393 -54.85 6.22 34.12
N LEU A 394 -55.27 5.06 33.61
CA LEU A 394 -56.48 4.38 34.04
C LEU A 394 -56.41 3.93 35.51
N GLU A 395 -55.27 3.41 35.96
CA GLU A 395 -55.04 3.07 37.37
C GLU A 395 -55.17 4.30 38.28
N TRP A 396 -54.62 5.43 37.85
CA TRP A 396 -54.73 6.70 38.58
C TRP A 396 -56.18 7.19 38.64
N GLU A 397 -56.91 7.15 37.52
CA GLU A 397 -58.33 7.51 37.46
C GLU A 397 -59.17 6.60 38.36
N HIS A 398 -58.94 5.29 38.32
CA HIS A 398 -59.61 4.33 39.19
C HIS A 398 -59.35 4.64 40.66
N LYS A 399 -58.10 4.91 41.05
CA LYS A 399 -57.75 5.28 42.44
C LYS A 399 -58.41 6.59 42.87
N LYS A 400 -58.47 7.58 41.98
CA LYS A 400 -59.19 8.83 42.22
C LYS A 400 -60.68 8.57 42.48
N MET A 401 -61.33 7.77 41.64
CA MET A 401 -62.75 7.42 41.80
C MET A 401 -62.98 6.64 43.10
N GLN A 402 -62.10 5.71 43.47
CA GLN A 402 -62.16 5.01 44.76
C GLN A 402 -62.09 5.99 45.94
N MET A 403 -61.15 6.93 45.94
CA MET A 403 -61.06 7.95 46.99
C MET A 403 -62.32 8.83 47.07
N GLN A 404 -62.92 9.16 45.92
CA GLN A 404 -64.20 9.90 45.89
C GLN A 404 -65.35 9.07 46.47
N VAL A 405 -65.41 7.78 46.17
CA VAL A 405 -66.40 6.87 46.76
C VAL A 405 -66.20 6.77 48.28
N GLU A 406 -64.96 6.65 48.75
CA GLU A 406 -64.64 6.64 50.18
C GLU A 406 -65.06 7.95 50.88
N ASP A 407 -64.78 9.11 50.28
CA ASP A 407 -65.18 10.42 50.79
C ASP A 407 -66.72 10.56 50.86
N LEU A 408 -67.43 10.14 49.81
CA LEU A 408 -68.89 10.14 49.80
C LEU A 408 -69.48 9.18 50.84
N ASN A 409 -68.90 7.98 51.00
CA ASN A 409 -69.30 7.03 52.04
C ASN A 409 -69.01 7.56 53.44
N GLN A 410 -67.92 8.31 53.63
CA GLN A 410 -67.62 8.97 54.89
C GLN A 410 -68.64 10.06 55.19
N LYS A 411 -68.93 10.93 54.23
CA LYS A 411 -69.99 11.95 54.34
C LYS A 411 -71.36 11.34 54.65
N ALA A 412 -71.72 10.24 54.00
CA ALA A 412 -72.96 9.53 54.29
C ALA A 412 -73.00 8.98 55.73
N ARG A 413 -71.89 8.41 56.21
CA ARG A 413 -71.75 7.95 57.60
C ARG A 413 -71.82 9.10 58.60
N ASP A 414 -71.23 10.24 58.28
CA ASP A 414 -71.24 11.43 59.13
C ASP A 414 -72.65 12.02 59.22
N ILE A 415 -73.38 12.09 58.09
CA ILE A 415 -74.80 12.49 58.06
C ILE A 415 -75.67 11.51 58.87
N GLN A 416 -75.45 10.20 58.75
CA GLN A 416 -76.18 9.20 59.53
C GLN A 416 -75.92 9.29 61.04
N LYS A 417 -74.74 9.77 61.44
CA LYS A 417 -74.37 9.97 62.85
C LYS A 417 -74.83 11.33 63.41
N PHE A 418 -75.25 12.25 62.54
CA PHE A 418 -75.59 13.62 62.91
C PHE A 418 -76.93 13.68 63.67
N ASN A 419 -76.86 13.75 65.01
CA ASN A 419 -78.01 13.93 65.90
C ASN A 419 -77.98 15.34 66.53
N MET A 420 -78.82 16.24 66.01
CA MET A 420 -78.74 17.71 66.16
C MET A 420 -78.62 18.26 67.59
N ASN A 421 -79.11 17.55 68.62
CA ASN A 421 -79.22 18.14 69.97
C ASN A 421 -78.14 17.67 70.97
N ARG A 422 -77.31 16.69 70.64
CA ARG A 422 -76.29 16.16 71.57
C ARG A 422 -74.85 16.54 71.20
N GLU A 423 -74.63 16.94 69.94
CA GLU A 423 -73.28 17.19 69.44
C GLU A 423 -72.79 18.63 69.56
N VAL A 424 -73.64 19.66 69.73
CA VAL A 424 -73.15 21.04 69.90
C VAL A 424 -72.29 21.20 71.16
N SER A 425 -72.69 20.56 72.26
CA SER A 425 -71.92 20.60 73.53
C SER A 425 -70.67 19.71 73.49
N VAL A 426 -70.68 18.61 72.73
CA VAL A 426 -69.49 17.76 72.52
C VAL A 426 -68.53 18.40 71.52
N MET A 427 -69.04 19.10 70.50
CA MET A 427 -68.26 19.83 69.49
C MET A 427 -67.48 21.00 70.09
N GLU A 428 -68.01 21.72 71.07
CA GLU A 428 -67.23 22.74 71.80
C GLU A 428 -66.10 22.11 72.63
N GLY A 429 -66.34 20.93 73.24
CA GLY A 429 -65.33 20.17 73.95
C GLY A 429 -64.25 19.59 73.03
N THR A 430 -64.63 19.03 71.87
CA THR A 430 -63.70 18.51 70.87
C THR A 430 -63.00 19.60 70.10
N LEU A 431 -63.60 20.78 69.88
CA LEU A 431 -62.92 21.95 69.31
C LEU A 431 -61.80 22.44 70.23
N ASN A 432 -62.03 22.52 71.54
CA ASN A 432 -60.99 22.90 72.50
C ASN A 432 -59.88 21.84 72.60
N PHE A 433 -60.22 20.56 72.48
CA PHE A 433 -59.22 19.49 72.42
C PHE A 433 -58.43 19.51 71.10
N LEU A 434 -59.11 19.69 69.97
CA LEU A 434 -58.49 19.83 68.64
C LEU A 434 -57.62 21.07 68.55
N ASP A 435 -57.99 22.20 69.16
CA ASP A 435 -57.15 23.39 69.21
C ASP A 435 -55.87 23.14 70.04
N LYS A 436 -55.97 22.42 71.16
CA LYS A 436 -54.78 21.99 71.93
C LYS A 436 -53.89 21.02 71.14
N VAL A 437 -54.47 20.05 70.44
CA VAL A 437 -53.71 19.09 69.61
C VAL A 437 -53.09 19.79 68.41
N HIS A 438 -53.82 20.71 67.77
CA HIS A 438 -53.34 21.51 66.65
C HIS A 438 -52.17 22.40 67.07
N LYS A 439 -52.28 23.11 68.19
CA LYS A 439 -51.17 23.89 68.78
C LYS A 439 -49.95 23.01 69.06
N LYS A 440 -50.15 21.79 69.59
CA LYS A 440 -49.06 20.84 69.82
C LYS A 440 -48.42 20.35 68.51
N ASN A 441 -49.21 20.05 67.48
CA ASN A 441 -48.71 19.63 66.17
C ASN A 441 -47.99 20.76 65.43
N VAL A 442 -48.48 21.99 65.54
CA VAL A 442 -47.81 23.17 64.99
C VAL A 442 -46.48 23.39 65.70
N GLN A 443 -46.42 23.22 67.02
CA GLN A 443 -45.15 23.28 67.77
C GLN A 443 -44.18 22.17 67.35
N GLN A 444 -44.66 20.94 67.16
CA GLN A 444 -43.82 19.84 66.67
C GLN A 444 -43.31 20.11 65.25
N ARG A 445 -44.16 20.59 64.34
CA ARG A 445 -43.72 20.97 62.98
C ARG A 445 -42.75 22.13 62.99
N ALA A 446 -42.94 23.12 63.87
CA ALA A 446 -42.00 24.22 64.05
C ALA A 446 -40.64 23.74 64.60
N GLN A 447 -40.63 22.71 65.46
CA GLN A 447 -39.38 22.06 65.91
C GLN A 447 -38.67 21.33 64.76
N VAL A 448 -39.40 20.57 63.94
CA VAL A 448 -38.84 19.89 62.75
C VAL A 448 -38.27 20.91 61.75
N ILE A 449 -38.96 22.03 61.52
CA ILE A 449 -38.45 23.10 60.65
C ILE A 449 -37.13 23.65 61.21
N LYS A 450 -37.05 23.93 62.52
CA LYS A 450 -35.79 24.36 63.15
C LYS A 450 -34.66 23.34 63.03
N GLU A 451 -34.96 22.04 63.12
CA GLU A 451 -33.96 20.99 62.93
C GLU A 451 -33.47 20.93 61.48
N LEU A 452 -34.37 21.07 60.50
CA LEU A 452 -34.02 21.14 59.08
C LEU A 452 -33.18 22.38 58.75
N GLU A 453 -33.53 23.55 59.28
CA GLU A 453 -32.74 24.78 59.14
C GLU A 453 -31.32 24.61 59.72
N LYS A 454 -31.21 23.93 60.85
CA LYS A 454 -29.90 23.59 61.43
C LYS A 454 -29.10 22.65 60.53
N HIS A 455 -29.73 21.66 59.92
CA HIS A 455 -29.07 20.75 58.97
C HIS A 455 -28.64 21.45 57.68
N ILE A 456 -29.45 22.37 57.15
CA ILE A 456 -29.10 23.18 55.99
C ILE A 456 -27.85 24.01 56.29
N ASN A 457 -27.83 24.73 57.42
CA ASN A 457 -26.66 25.51 57.82
C ASN A 457 -25.39 24.66 58.02
N GLN A 458 -25.53 23.45 58.55
CA GLN A 458 -24.39 22.51 58.67
C GLN A 458 -23.86 22.08 57.30
N LYS A 459 -24.73 21.88 56.31
CA LYS A 459 -24.34 21.53 54.94
C LYS A 459 -23.69 22.71 54.23
N ASP A 460 -24.17 23.92 54.44
CA ASP A 460 -23.56 25.14 53.86
C ASP A 460 -22.14 25.36 54.39
N LEU A 461 -21.92 25.18 55.70
CA LEU A 461 -20.59 25.23 56.30
C LEU A 461 -19.65 24.14 55.74
N ALA A 462 -20.15 22.93 55.49
CA ALA A 462 -19.37 21.86 54.88
C ALA A 462 -19.01 22.18 53.42
N ASN A 463 -19.95 22.70 52.64
CA ASN A 463 -19.71 23.12 51.25
C ASN A 463 -18.66 24.24 51.18
N GLN A 464 -18.71 25.22 52.09
CA GLN A 464 -17.70 26.28 52.16
C GLN A 464 -16.29 25.74 52.46
N LYS A 465 -16.16 24.71 53.29
CA LYS A 465 -14.87 24.05 53.55
C LYS A 465 -14.34 23.35 52.29
N LEU A 466 -15.18 22.56 51.63
CA LEU A 466 -14.84 21.88 50.38
C LEU A 466 -14.41 22.87 49.29
N SER A 467 -15.08 24.02 49.17
CA SER A 467 -14.68 25.06 48.21
C SER A 467 -13.29 25.63 48.49
N LYS A 468 -12.90 25.78 49.77
CA LYS A 468 -11.55 26.23 50.15
C LYS A 468 -10.49 25.16 49.83
N GLU A 469 -10.77 23.90 50.15
CA GLU A 469 -9.89 22.77 49.82
C GLU A 469 -9.67 22.65 48.30
N LEU A 470 -10.70 22.91 47.50
CA LEU A 470 -10.60 22.87 46.04
C LEU A 470 -9.71 24.00 45.50
N GLN A 471 -9.78 25.20 46.09
CA GLN A 471 -8.87 26.31 45.75
C GLN A 471 -7.42 25.97 46.10
N GLU A 472 -7.16 25.40 47.28
CA GLU A 472 -5.81 24.99 47.68
C GLU A 472 -5.24 23.91 46.74
N MET A 473 -6.05 22.91 46.40
CA MET A 473 -5.67 21.88 45.42
C MET A 473 -5.31 22.48 44.05
N LEU A 474 -6.08 23.46 43.57
CA LEU A 474 -5.82 24.13 42.30
C LEU A 474 -4.44 24.82 42.29
N VAL A 475 -4.09 25.48 43.40
CA VAL A 475 -2.77 26.12 43.58
C VAL A 475 -1.66 25.07 43.51
N THR A 476 -1.76 23.98 44.27
CA THR A 476 -0.75 22.92 44.23
C THR A 476 -0.60 22.25 42.87
N VAL A 477 -1.68 22.10 42.09
CA VAL A 477 -1.61 21.57 40.72
C VAL A 477 -0.87 22.53 39.80
N SER A 478 -1.12 23.84 39.92
CA SER A 478 -0.45 24.86 39.13
C SER A 478 1.05 24.94 39.44
N GLU A 479 1.44 24.83 40.72
CA GLU A 479 2.83 24.77 41.15
C GLU A 479 3.54 23.52 40.63
N ARG A 480 2.89 22.34 40.74
CA ARG A 480 3.44 21.08 40.20
C ARG A 480 3.62 21.12 38.69
N ARG A 481 2.69 21.74 37.97
CA ARG A 481 2.81 21.95 36.52
C ARG A 481 4.02 22.81 36.19
N HIS A 482 4.22 23.92 36.88
CA HIS A 482 5.40 24.77 36.70
C HIS A 482 6.71 24.05 37.01
N ILE A 483 6.74 23.20 38.05
CA ILE A 483 7.92 22.39 38.37
C ILE A 483 8.20 21.39 37.24
N TYR A 484 7.18 20.66 36.76
CA TYR A 484 7.32 19.70 35.66
C TYR A 484 7.85 20.35 34.38
N GLU A 485 7.28 21.50 34.00
CA GLU A 485 7.72 22.29 32.84
C GLU A 485 9.16 22.82 33.00
N ALA A 486 9.65 23.03 34.22
CA ALA A 486 11.01 23.48 34.50
C ALA A 486 12.05 22.34 34.58
N THR A 487 11.63 21.13 34.98
CA THR A 487 12.53 19.96 35.13
C THR A 487 12.73 19.16 33.85
N ASP A 488 11.80 19.24 32.90
CA ASP A 488 11.87 18.46 31.66
C ASP A 488 12.78 19.14 30.62
N SER A 489 13.99 18.58 30.46
CA SER A 489 15.03 19.10 29.57
C SER A 489 14.57 19.22 28.12
N ASP A 490 13.65 18.37 27.66
CA ASP A 490 13.21 18.36 26.27
C ASP A 490 12.12 19.42 26.00
N LEU A 491 11.25 19.70 26.96
CA LEU A 491 10.31 20.83 26.89
C LEU A 491 11.04 22.18 27.01
N LEU A 492 12.08 22.27 27.84
CA LEU A 492 12.91 23.47 27.94
C LEU A 492 13.66 23.73 26.62
N LYS A 493 14.21 22.68 25.98
CA LYS A 493 14.84 22.78 24.65
C LYS A 493 13.83 23.20 23.58
N GLN A 494 12.60 22.68 23.60
CA GLN A 494 11.55 23.10 22.66
C GLN A 494 11.17 24.56 22.85
N ARG A 495 11.06 25.04 24.10
CA ARG A 495 10.78 26.45 24.40
C ARG A 495 11.90 27.37 23.93
N ILE A 496 13.15 27.04 24.24
CA ILE A 496 14.33 27.80 23.78
C ILE A 496 14.44 27.76 22.25
N ALA A 497 14.13 26.62 21.61
CA ALA A 497 14.11 26.51 20.15
C ALA A 497 13.02 27.38 19.53
N LYS A 498 11.85 27.47 20.16
CA LYS A 498 10.75 28.33 19.71
C LYS A 498 11.08 29.81 19.88
N GLU A 499 11.62 30.22 21.03
CA GLU A 499 12.07 31.60 21.27
C GLU A 499 13.20 32.00 20.29
N ARG A 500 14.16 31.10 20.02
CA ARG A 500 15.20 31.33 19.00
C ARG A 500 14.63 31.43 17.58
N TYR A 501 13.63 30.63 17.26
CA TYR A 501 12.95 30.71 15.96
C TYR A 501 12.22 32.04 15.81
N GLU A 502 11.52 32.49 16.85
CA GLU A 502 10.85 33.79 16.89
C GLU A 502 11.85 34.95 16.74
N ASP A 503 13.01 34.89 17.41
CA ASP A 503 14.09 35.88 17.25
C ASP A 503 14.67 35.90 15.82
N ILE A 504 14.84 34.74 15.18
CA ILE A 504 15.33 34.63 13.79
C ILE A 504 14.31 35.24 12.82
N VAL A 505 13.02 34.96 13.02
CA VAL A 505 11.93 35.55 12.22
C VAL A 505 11.91 37.06 12.41
N HIS A 506 12.01 37.54 13.64
CA HIS A 506 12.01 38.96 13.95
C HIS A 506 13.23 39.69 13.36
N ARG A 507 14.41 39.05 13.37
CA ARG A 507 15.63 39.58 12.71
C ARG A 507 15.46 39.63 11.20
N GLN A 508 14.84 38.63 10.59
CA GLN A 508 14.61 38.59 9.15
C GLN A 508 13.63 39.68 8.71
N GLN A 509 12.56 39.88 9.47
CA GLN A 509 11.62 41.00 9.28
C GLN A 509 12.33 42.37 9.35
N LEU A 510 13.26 42.56 10.30
CA LEU A 510 14.04 43.80 10.39
C LEU A 510 14.99 44.00 9.19
N VAL A 511 15.59 42.93 8.67
CA VAL A 511 16.45 42.99 7.48
C VAL A 511 15.64 43.29 6.22
N ASP A 512 14.46 42.69 6.09
CA ASP A 512 13.56 42.94 4.96
C ASP A 512 12.98 44.36 5.03
N LEU A 513 12.69 44.87 6.22
CA LEU A 513 12.31 46.27 6.43
C LEU A 513 13.44 47.22 6.02
N ALA A 514 14.69 46.94 6.39
CA ALA A 514 15.84 47.74 5.98
C ALA A 514 16.07 47.72 4.46
N LYS A 515 15.85 46.58 3.79
CA LYS A 515 15.90 46.46 2.33
C LYS A 515 14.76 47.24 1.65
N ALA A 516 13.55 47.15 2.17
CA ALA A 516 12.40 47.91 1.67
C ALA A 516 12.64 49.42 1.82
N GLN A 517 13.16 49.87 2.97
CA GLN A 517 13.54 51.26 3.19
C GLN A 517 14.65 51.73 2.23
N ALA A 518 15.64 50.88 1.92
CA ALA A 518 16.67 51.21 0.93
C ALA A 518 16.10 51.33 -0.49
N GLN A 519 15.13 50.48 -0.86
CA GLN A 519 14.43 50.56 -2.14
C GLN A 519 13.53 51.79 -2.23
N GLU A 520 12.82 52.14 -1.16
CA GLU A 520 12.02 53.36 -1.07
C GLU A 520 12.92 54.61 -1.13
N LEU A 521 14.06 54.62 -0.44
CA LEU A 521 15.04 55.72 -0.54
C LEU A 521 15.57 55.88 -1.96
N SER A 522 15.82 54.78 -2.68
CA SER A 522 16.22 54.81 -4.09
C SER A 522 15.08 55.31 -4.99
N ALA A 523 13.85 54.85 -4.77
CA ALA A 523 12.68 55.31 -5.52
C ALA A 523 12.39 56.80 -5.28
N LEU A 524 12.50 57.27 -4.03
CA LEU A 524 12.37 58.66 -3.65
C LEU A 524 13.51 59.52 -4.20
N GLN A 525 14.75 59.01 -4.25
CA GLN A 525 15.86 59.68 -4.94
C GLN A 525 15.57 59.84 -6.44
N ASN A 526 15.07 58.79 -7.10
CA ASN A 526 14.68 58.83 -8.51
C ASN A 526 13.49 59.76 -8.76
N GLU A 527 12.54 59.85 -7.83
CA GLU A 527 11.37 60.72 -7.94
C GLU A 527 11.71 62.19 -7.62
N VAL A 528 12.65 62.44 -6.69
CA VAL A 528 13.27 63.75 -6.48
C VAL A 528 14.06 64.19 -7.71
N GLU A 529 14.83 63.31 -8.34
CA GLU A 529 15.46 63.59 -9.63
C GLU A 529 14.40 63.91 -10.69
N ARG A 530 13.38 63.08 -10.87
CA ARG A 530 12.28 63.31 -11.82
C ARG A 530 11.54 64.63 -11.57
N LEU A 531 11.32 65.03 -10.32
CA LEU A 531 10.70 66.30 -9.97
C LEU A 531 11.64 67.49 -10.22
N ARG A 532 12.94 67.35 -9.93
CA ARG A 532 13.96 68.35 -10.32
C ARG A 532 13.97 68.58 -11.83
N MET A 533 13.83 67.51 -12.62
CA MET A 533 13.71 67.58 -14.09
C MET A 533 12.42 68.25 -14.58
N ARG A 534 11.39 68.38 -13.72
CA ARG A 534 10.08 68.96 -14.06
C ARG A 534 9.96 70.43 -13.68
N THR A 535 10.72 70.89 -12.68
CA THR A 535 10.61 72.25 -12.11
C THR A 535 11.73 73.18 -12.58
N PHE A 536 12.82 72.64 -13.12
CA PHE A 536 13.88 73.42 -13.77
C PHE A 536 14.18 72.81 -15.15
N PRO A 537 14.43 73.62 -16.20
CA PRO A 537 15.02 73.10 -17.42
C PRO A 537 16.39 72.53 -17.08
N ALA A 538 16.47 71.22 -16.89
CA ALA A 538 17.74 70.53 -16.86
C ALA A 538 18.20 70.43 -18.30
N PHE A 539 19.23 71.22 -18.63
CA PHE A 539 20.04 70.98 -19.81
C PHE A 539 20.62 69.58 -19.66
N PHE A 540 20.05 68.60 -20.35
CA PHE A 540 20.77 67.37 -20.60
C PHE A 540 21.90 67.71 -21.57
N ASP A 541 23.09 67.96 -21.01
CA ASP A 541 24.31 67.71 -21.75
C ASP A 541 24.27 66.25 -22.17
N VAL A 542 24.09 66.01 -23.47
CA VAL A 542 24.38 64.73 -24.11
C VAL A 542 25.82 64.38 -23.76
N PRO A 543 26.10 63.35 -22.95
CA PRO A 543 27.44 62.81 -22.89
C PRO A 543 27.59 61.94 -24.13
N MET A 544 28.37 62.48 -25.05
CA MET A 544 29.12 61.79 -26.10
C MET A 544 29.14 60.27 -25.93
N HIS A 545 28.69 59.55 -26.96
CA HIS A 545 29.26 58.26 -27.29
C HIS A 545 30.78 58.41 -27.33
N VAL A 546 31.44 57.98 -26.26
CA VAL A 546 32.85 57.61 -26.32
C VAL A 546 32.85 56.13 -26.67
N ILE A 547 33.08 55.87 -27.96
CA ILE A 547 33.68 54.63 -28.43
C ILE A 547 35.04 54.54 -27.72
N ILE A 548 35.20 53.53 -26.87
CA ILE A 548 36.52 52.98 -26.55
C ILE A 548 36.42 51.49 -26.87
N GLU A 549 37.38 51.05 -27.68
CA GLU A 549 37.66 49.65 -28.03
C GLU A 549 37.75 48.72 -26.82
#